data_AF-D5RF83-F1
#
_entry.id   AF-D5RF83-F1
#
_cell.length_a   1.000
_cell.length_b   1.000
_cell.length_c   1.000
_cell.angle_alpha   90.00
_cell.angle_beta   90.00
_cell.angle_gamma   90.00
#
_symmetry.space_group_name_H-M   'P 1'
#
loop_
_entity.id
_entity.type
_entity.pdbx_description
1 polymer ?
#
loop_
_entity_poly.entity_id
_entity_poly.type
_entity_poly.pdbx_seq_one_letter_code
_entity_poly.pdbx_strand_id
1 'polypeptide(L)'
;MITLEDFKNNNLKINWKVIDIGCLGSEIFKNKLILRIIASDRDEYQETGYLVKELANMEKSEYKIAFEKWELVYVKKNFPKLNKNIIQGLIELNDLWFRLDFPEDSPYIFQGVKNNISPQEYYTEENYIYLYNRHLNWIRDKSNYLNGK
;
A
#
# COMPACT_ATOMS: atom_id res chain seq x y z
N MET A 1 -2.62 11.90 -0.44
CA MET A 1 -1.92 11.90 0.86
C MET A 1 -2.74 11.09 1.86
N ILE A 2 -2.23 9.96 2.36
CA ILE A 2 -2.88 9.15 3.42
C ILE A 2 -2.65 9.85 4.76
N THR A 3 -3.67 9.88 5.62
CA THR A 3 -3.66 10.52 6.94
C THR A 3 -3.93 9.47 8.02
N LEU A 4 -3.62 9.79 9.28
CA LEU A 4 -3.93 8.93 10.44
C LEU A 4 -5.43 8.61 10.57
N GLU A 5 -6.29 9.53 10.13
CA GLU A 5 -7.74 9.38 10.17
C GLU A 5 -8.22 8.25 9.25
N ASP A 6 -7.57 8.07 8.09
CA ASP A 6 -7.91 6.99 7.15
C ASP A 6 -7.70 5.60 7.76
N PHE A 7 -6.69 5.45 8.62
CA PHE A 7 -6.43 4.19 9.32
C PHE A 7 -7.46 3.90 10.41
N LYS A 8 -7.88 4.93 11.17
CA LYS A 8 -8.92 4.81 12.20
C LYS A 8 -10.27 4.42 11.59
N ASN A 9 -10.63 5.05 10.47
CA ASN A 9 -11.88 4.78 9.75
C ASN A 9 -11.96 3.36 9.17
N ASN A 10 -10.83 2.63 9.15
CA ASN A 10 -10.75 1.25 8.68
C ASN A 10 -10.71 0.20 9.80
N ASN A 11 -10.91 0.59 11.06
CA ASN A 11 -10.82 -0.29 12.23
C ASN A 11 -9.49 -1.06 12.35
N LEU A 12 -8.42 -0.55 11.73
CA LEU A 12 -7.10 -1.17 11.80
C LEU A 12 -6.37 -0.67 13.03
N LYS A 13 -5.75 -1.59 13.79
CA LYS A 13 -4.90 -1.23 14.93
C LYS A 13 -3.65 -0.51 14.41
N ILE A 14 -3.60 0.81 14.63
CA ILE A 14 -2.46 1.66 14.25
C ILE A 14 -1.32 1.41 15.21
N ASN A 15 -0.14 1.07 14.69
CA ASN A 15 1.11 1.09 15.43
C ASN A 15 2.11 2.04 14.73
N TRP A 16 3.20 2.35 15.42
CA TRP A 16 4.19 3.33 14.94
C TRP A 16 4.86 2.95 13.60
N LYS A 17 4.79 1.68 13.17
CA LYS A 17 5.38 1.17 11.93
C LYS A 17 4.50 1.41 10.69
N VAL A 18 3.17 1.40 10.87
CA VAL A 18 2.22 1.83 9.85
C VAL A 18 2.38 3.31 9.53
N ILE A 19 2.71 4.09 10.56
CA ILE A 19 3.06 5.50 10.42
C ILE A 19 4.40 5.61 9.67
N ASP A 20 5.43 4.86 10.06
CA ASP A 20 6.77 4.85 9.43
C ASP A 20 6.75 4.49 7.92
N ILE A 21 5.96 3.50 7.49
CA ILE A 21 5.85 3.14 6.07
C ILE A 21 5.10 4.22 5.27
N GLY A 22 4.08 4.86 5.87
CA GLY A 22 3.46 6.07 5.31
C GLY A 22 4.42 7.25 5.18
N CYS A 23 5.46 7.28 6.03
CA CYS A 23 6.52 8.28 6.01
C CYS A 23 7.58 8.00 4.93
N LEU A 24 7.90 6.74 4.66
CA LEU A 24 8.87 6.33 3.64
C LEU A 24 8.32 6.46 2.20
N GLY A 25 7.00 6.37 2.02
CA GLY A 25 6.34 6.56 0.71
C GLY A 25 6.06 8.02 0.31
N SER A 26 6.44 9.01 1.12
CA SER A 26 6.13 10.44 0.89
C SER A 26 7.28 11.36 1.33
N GLU A 27 7.78 12.21 0.42
CA GLU A 27 8.87 13.18 0.66
C GLU A 27 8.69 14.07 1.91
N ILE A 28 7.45 14.26 2.36
CA ILE A 28 7.07 15.16 3.46
C ILE A 28 7.71 14.75 4.80
N PHE A 29 7.90 13.46 5.06
CA PHE A 29 8.45 13.01 6.35
C PHE A 29 9.98 12.89 6.37
N LYS A 30 10.63 12.83 5.20
CA LYS A 30 12.09 12.90 5.06
C LYS A 30 12.65 14.17 5.72
N ASN A 31 11.92 15.28 5.58
CA ASN A 31 12.21 16.54 6.25
C ASN A 31 12.09 16.45 7.78
N LYS A 32 11.19 15.61 8.31
CA LYS A 32 11.01 15.41 9.76
C LYS A 32 12.12 14.55 10.38
N LEU A 33 12.68 13.61 9.62
CA LEU A 33 13.86 12.84 10.01
C LEU A 33 15.11 13.73 10.05
N ILE A 34 15.29 14.56 9.02
CA ILE A 34 16.35 15.59 8.98
C ILE A 34 16.22 16.52 10.20
N LEU A 35 15.00 16.97 10.53
CA LEU A 35 14.75 17.79 11.72
C LEU A 35 15.06 17.06 13.04
N ARG A 36 14.84 15.74 13.12
CA ARG A 36 15.19 14.94 14.32
C ARG A 36 16.70 14.76 14.50
N ILE A 37 17.43 14.60 13.40
CA ILE A 37 18.89 14.55 13.41
C ILE A 37 19.44 15.92 13.82
N ILE A 38 18.89 17.01 13.27
CA ILE A 38 19.28 18.38 13.60
C ILE A 38 18.91 18.75 15.06
N ALA A 39 17.81 18.20 15.59
CA ALA A 39 17.33 18.47 16.95
C ALA A 39 17.86 17.49 18.01
N SER A 40 18.71 16.53 17.64
CA SER A 40 19.38 15.65 18.60
C SER A 40 20.71 16.26 19.02
N ASP A 41 20.99 16.33 20.31
CA ASP A 41 22.32 16.69 20.84
C ASP A 41 23.35 15.54 20.66
N ARG A 42 22.93 14.41 20.06
CA ARG A 42 23.81 13.28 19.76
C ARG A 42 24.45 13.47 18.41
N ASP A 43 25.71 13.03 18.28
CA ASP A 43 26.35 13.01 16.97
C ASP A 43 25.61 12.06 16.02
N GLU A 44 25.76 12.33 14.72
CA GLU A 44 25.07 11.60 13.64
C GLU A 44 25.31 10.09 13.72
N TYR A 45 26.47 9.66 14.21
CA TYR A 45 26.86 8.26 14.34
C TYR A 45 26.14 7.58 15.51
N GLN A 46 26.00 8.27 16.64
CA GLN A 46 25.29 7.80 17.82
C GLN A 46 23.78 7.72 17.62
N GLU A 47 23.20 8.72 16.95
CA GLU A 47 21.77 8.71 16.60
C GLU A 47 21.49 7.61 15.58
N THR A 48 22.34 7.47 14.56
CA THR A 48 22.25 6.37 13.57
C THR A 48 22.40 5.02 14.26
N GLY A 49 23.36 4.85 15.18
CA GLY A 49 23.55 3.61 15.94
C GLY A 49 22.37 3.26 16.85
N TYR A 50 21.75 4.27 17.47
CA TYR A 50 20.55 4.08 18.29
C TYR A 50 19.33 3.70 17.45
N LEU A 51 19.12 4.37 16.31
CA LEU A 51 18.05 4.07 15.36
C LEU A 51 18.23 2.68 14.74
N VAL A 52 19.45 2.31 14.32
CA VAL A 52 19.76 0.97 13.81
C VAL A 52 19.53 -0.10 14.88
N LYS A 53 19.82 0.19 16.15
CA LYS A 53 19.57 -0.71 17.28
C LYS A 53 18.08 -0.83 17.62
N GLU A 54 17.30 0.25 17.56
CA GLU A 54 15.83 0.20 17.68
C GLU A 54 15.20 -0.57 16.52
N LEU A 55 15.67 -0.36 15.29
CA LEU A 55 15.21 -1.08 14.09
C LEU A 55 15.59 -2.57 14.13
N ALA A 56 16.76 -2.92 14.65
CA ALA A 56 17.23 -4.29 14.80
C ALA A 56 16.52 -5.06 15.94
N ASN A 57 16.08 -4.34 16.99
CA ASN A 57 15.31 -4.91 18.10
C ASN A 57 13.82 -5.13 17.75
N MET A 58 13.35 -4.62 16.60
CA MET A 58 12.00 -4.87 16.08
C MET A 58 12.04 -6.06 15.11
N GLU A 59 11.74 -7.26 15.62
CA GLU A 59 11.80 -8.55 14.94
C GLU A 59 11.27 -8.54 13.48
N LYS A 60 12.02 -9.19 12.58
CA LYS A 60 11.77 -9.27 11.12
C LYS A 60 10.35 -9.70 10.69
N SER A 61 9.57 -10.33 11.57
CA SER A 61 8.21 -10.81 11.30
C SER A 61 7.15 -9.70 11.28
N GLU A 62 7.37 -8.57 11.95
CA GLU A 62 6.39 -7.47 12.04
C GLU A 62 6.43 -6.49 10.87
N TYR A 63 7.57 -6.35 10.18
CA TYR A 63 7.69 -5.41 9.06
C TYR A 63 6.79 -5.79 7.88
N LYS A 64 6.78 -7.08 7.51
CA LYS A 64 5.93 -7.58 6.42
C LYS A 64 4.45 -7.29 6.70
N ILE A 65 3.98 -7.61 7.91
CA ILE A 65 2.58 -7.34 8.30
C ILE A 65 2.28 -5.83 8.35
N ALA A 66 3.21 -5.00 8.83
CA ALA A 66 3.03 -3.55 8.82
C ALA A 66 2.96 -2.98 7.41
N PHE A 67 3.79 -3.48 6.48
CA PHE A 67 3.78 -3.09 5.07
C PHE A 67 2.47 -3.50 4.40
N GLU A 68 2.04 -4.73 4.60
CA GLU A 68 0.75 -5.22 4.09
C GLU A 68 -0.45 -4.41 4.63
N LYS A 69 -0.39 -3.94 5.89
CA LYS A 69 -1.39 -3.03 6.47
C LYS A 69 -1.37 -1.65 5.80
N TRP A 70 -0.18 -1.14 5.48
CA TRP A 70 -0.04 0.12 4.75
C TRP A 70 -0.58 -0.01 3.31
N GLU A 71 -0.23 -1.06 2.58
CA GLU A 71 -0.72 -1.33 1.22
C GLU A 71 -2.24 -1.40 1.19
N LEU A 72 -2.86 -2.13 2.12
CA LEU A 72 -4.31 -2.23 2.21
C LEU A 72 -4.97 -0.85 2.37
N VAL A 73 -4.40 0.01 3.22
CA VAL A 73 -4.94 1.35 3.47
C VAL A 73 -4.73 2.26 2.27
N TYR A 74 -3.58 2.15 1.61
CA TYR A 74 -3.32 2.84 0.37
C TYR A 74 -4.34 2.47 -0.71
N VAL A 75 -4.56 1.17 -0.92
CA VAL A 75 -5.54 0.66 -1.88
C VAL A 75 -6.92 1.18 -1.53
N LYS A 76 -7.41 1.00 -0.29
CA LYS A 76 -8.75 1.46 0.11
C LYS A 76 -8.96 2.96 -0.08
N LYS A 77 -7.95 3.78 0.22
CA LYS A 77 -8.05 5.24 0.09
C LYS A 77 -8.12 5.68 -1.37
N ASN A 78 -7.33 5.05 -2.22
CA ASN A 78 -7.16 5.46 -3.62
C ASN A 78 -7.96 4.58 -4.59
N PHE A 79 -8.75 3.62 -4.10
CA PHE A 79 -9.53 2.74 -4.94
C PHE A 79 -10.56 3.55 -5.74
N PRO A 80 -10.54 3.48 -7.07
CA PRO A 80 -11.43 4.29 -7.89
C PRO A 80 -12.88 3.85 -7.69
N LYS A 81 -13.81 4.81 -7.80
CA LYS A 81 -15.23 4.46 -7.99
C LYS A 81 -15.38 3.79 -9.35
N LEU A 82 -16.33 2.86 -9.48
CA LEU A 82 -16.61 2.19 -10.74
C LEU A 82 -16.88 3.22 -11.84
N ASN A 83 -16.03 3.24 -12.87
CA ASN A 83 -16.05 4.23 -13.93
C ASN A 83 -16.95 3.76 -15.07
N LYS A 84 -17.80 4.64 -15.62
CA LYS A 84 -18.64 4.31 -16.78
C LYS A 84 -17.82 4.14 -18.06
N ASN A 85 -16.65 4.80 -18.14
CA ASN A 85 -15.71 4.60 -19.22
C ASN A 85 -14.78 3.44 -18.87
N ILE A 86 -14.95 2.32 -19.59
CA ILE A 86 -14.23 1.07 -19.38
C ILE A 86 -12.72 1.27 -19.46
N ILE A 87 -12.24 1.95 -20.50
CA ILE A 87 -10.80 2.17 -20.73
C ILE A 87 -10.21 3.01 -19.61
N GLN A 88 -10.89 4.11 -19.24
CA GLN A 88 -10.46 4.95 -18.14
C GLN A 88 -10.45 4.18 -16.81
N GLY A 89 -11.46 3.37 -16.56
CA GLY A 89 -11.54 2.53 -15.36
C GLY A 89 -10.42 1.49 -15.28
N LEU A 90 -10.02 0.89 -16.39
CA LEU A 90 -8.87 -0.02 -16.45
C LEU A 90 -7.54 0.71 -16.21
N ILE A 91 -7.37 1.92 -16.76
CA ILE A 91 -6.19 2.76 -16.51
C ILE A 91 -6.11 3.12 -15.02
N GLU A 92 -7.21 3.52 -14.40
CA GLU A 92 -7.25 3.85 -12.97
C GLU A 92 -6.88 2.65 -12.08
N LEU A 93 -7.32 1.44 -12.43
CA LEU A 93 -6.90 0.21 -11.74
C LEU A 93 -5.41 -0.07 -11.95
N ASN A 94 -4.89 0.10 -13.17
CA ASN A 94 -3.47 -0.07 -13.46
C ASN A 94 -2.60 0.91 -12.67
N ASP A 95 -2.96 2.20 -12.70
CA ASP A 95 -2.21 3.27 -12.02
C ASP A 95 -2.18 3.06 -10.51
N LEU A 96 -3.24 2.51 -9.92
CA LEU A 96 -3.29 2.17 -8.50
C LEU A 96 -2.19 1.18 -8.11
N TRP A 97 -2.04 0.09 -8.86
CA TRP A 97 -1.06 -0.96 -8.55
C TRP A 97 0.34 -0.64 -9.06
N PHE A 98 0.45 0.13 -10.14
CA PHE A 98 1.73 0.66 -10.61
C PHE A 98 2.44 1.46 -9.50
N ARG A 99 1.69 2.26 -8.73
CA ARG A 99 2.24 3.02 -7.59
C ARG A 99 2.71 2.15 -6.42
N LEU A 100 2.30 0.89 -6.38
CA LEU A 100 2.70 -0.11 -5.40
C LEU A 100 3.75 -1.09 -5.96
N ASP A 101 4.22 -0.86 -7.19
CA ASP A 101 5.15 -1.74 -7.91
C ASP A 101 4.65 -3.20 -8.05
N PHE A 102 3.33 -3.36 -8.22
CA PHE A 102 2.66 -4.65 -8.44
C PHE A 102 3.09 -5.76 -7.46
N PRO A 103 2.71 -5.66 -6.18
CA PRO A 103 3.05 -6.69 -5.20
C PRO A 103 2.57 -8.07 -5.66
N GLU A 104 3.28 -9.12 -5.24
CA GLU A 104 3.07 -10.49 -5.73
C GLU A 104 1.63 -10.99 -5.51
N ASP A 105 1.00 -10.57 -4.41
CA ASP A 105 -0.37 -10.92 -4.06
C ASP A 105 -1.43 -9.96 -4.64
N SER A 106 -1.04 -9.01 -5.50
CA SER A 106 -1.97 -8.08 -6.13
C SER A 106 -3.01 -8.84 -6.98
N PRO A 107 -4.27 -8.37 -7.02
CA PRO A 107 -5.33 -8.98 -7.82
C PRO A 107 -5.22 -8.64 -9.31
N TYR A 108 -4.25 -7.80 -9.69
CA TYR A 108 -4.13 -7.26 -11.03
C TYR A 108 -3.81 -8.36 -12.05
N ILE A 109 -4.43 -8.29 -13.23
CA ILE A 109 -4.23 -9.25 -14.32
C ILE A 109 -3.73 -8.46 -15.51
N PHE A 110 -2.49 -8.73 -15.93
CA PHE A 110 -1.97 -8.18 -17.18
C PHE A 110 -2.44 -9.05 -18.34
N GLN A 111 -2.97 -8.41 -19.38
CA GLN A 111 -3.29 -9.09 -20.62
C GLN A 111 -2.05 -9.81 -21.20
N GLY A 112 -2.17 -11.11 -21.51
CA GLY A 112 -1.09 -11.89 -22.13
C GLY A 112 0.04 -12.32 -21.19
N VAL A 113 -0.03 -11.96 -19.89
CA VAL A 113 0.94 -12.43 -18.89
C VAL A 113 0.31 -13.55 -18.08
N LYS A 114 0.80 -14.77 -18.27
CA LYS A 114 0.28 -15.99 -17.61
C LYS A 114 -1.22 -16.24 -17.90
N ASN A 115 -1.76 -15.66 -18.96
CA ASN A 115 -3.12 -15.89 -19.47
C ASN A 115 -3.16 -15.69 -20.99
N ASN A 116 -4.24 -16.19 -21.62
CA ASN A 116 -4.46 -16.11 -23.06
C ASN A 116 -5.54 -15.07 -23.44
N ILE A 117 -5.78 -14.07 -22.59
CA ILE A 117 -6.84 -13.08 -22.83
C ILE A 117 -6.43 -12.17 -24.00
N SER A 118 -7.26 -12.12 -25.04
CA SER A 118 -7.06 -11.23 -26.18
C SER A 118 -7.41 -9.76 -25.84
N PRO A 119 -6.97 -8.77 -26.64
CA PRO A 119 -7.35 -7.38 -26.38
C PRO A 119 -8.87 -7.20 -26.41
N GLN A 120 -9.54 -7.87 -27.35
CA GLN A 120 -10.99 -7.79 -27.53
C GLN A 120 -11.75 -8.34 -26.33
N GLU A 121 -11.22 -9.35 -25.65
CA GLU A 121 -11.79 -9.89 -24.41
C GLU A 121 -11.45 -9.01 -23.20
N TYR A 122 -10.24 -8.43 -23.18
CA TYR A 122 -9.75 -7.63 -22.06
C TYR A 122 -10.50 -6.30 -21.91
N TYR A 123 -10.72 -5.59 -23.02
CA TYR A 123 -11.34 -4.27 -23.05
C TYR A 123 -12.88 -4.31 -23.14
N THR A 124 -13.51 -5.23 -22.40
CA THR A 124 -14.97 -5.36 -22.31
C THR A 124 -15.51 -4.85 -20.99
N GLU A 125 -16.80 -4.48 -20.95
CA GLU A 125 -17.47 -4.08 -19.72
C GLU A 125 -17.51 -5.24 -18.72
N GLU A 126 -17.82 -6.44 -19.20
CA GLU A 126 -17.88 -7.66 -18.39
C GLU A 126 -16.54 -7.95 -17.72
N ASN A 127 -15.44 -7.90 -18.47
CA ASN A 127 -14.11 -8.11 -17.91
C ASN A 127 -13.70 -6.97 -16.97
N TYR A 128 -14.04 -5.72 -17.26
CA TYR A 128 -13.78 -4.61 -16.35
C TYR A 128 -14.53 -4.78 -15.01
N ILE A 129 -15.82 -5.12 -15.04
CA ILE A 129 -16.61 -5.40 -13.83
C ILE A 129 -16.01 -6.58 -13.05
N TYR A 130 -15.62 -7.65 -13.76
CA TYR A 130 -14.96 -8.79 -13.14
C TYR A 130 -13.65 -8.38 -12.44
N LEU A 131 -12.77 -7.64 -13.12
CA LEU A 131 -11.53 -7.14 -12.56
C LEU A 131 -11.81 -6.23 -11.35
N TYR A 132 -12.74 -5.29 -11.47
CA TYR A 132 -13.13 -4.40 -10.37
C TYR A 132 -13.58 -5.20 -9.13
N ASN A 133 -14.46 -6.18 -9.31
CA ASN A 133 -14.92 -7.05 -8.21
C ASN A 133 -13.81 -7.91 -7.62
N ARG A 134 -12.85 -8.37 -8.44
CA ARG A 134 -11.66 -9.10 -7.97
C ARG A 134 -10.83 -8.24 -7.01
N HIS A 135 -10.70 -6.94 -7.28
CA HIS A 135 -10.01 -6.00 -6.39
C HIS A 135 -10.76 -5.77 -5.09
N LEU A 136 -12.09 -5.64 -5.15
CA LEU A 136 -12.94 -5.56 -3.96
C LEU A 136 -12.80 -6.81 -3.08
N ASN A 137 -12.76 -8.00 -3.69
CA ASN A 137 -12.51 -9.26 -2.98
C ASN A 137 -11.13 -9.26 -2.32
N TRP A 138 -10.08 -8.84 -3.02
CA TRP A 138 -8.74 -8.70 -2.42
C TRP A 138 -8.75 -7.77 -1.21
N ILE A 139 -9.41 -6.61 -1.30
CA ILE A 139 -9.53 -5.66 -0.18
C ILE A 139 -10.21 -6.32 1.02
N ARG A 140 -11.30 -7.04 0.80
CA ARG A 140 -12.04 -7.76 1.85
C ARG A 140 -11.17 -8.85 2.49
N ASP A 141 -10.56 -9.69 1.67
CA ASP A 141 -9.83 -10.87 2.13
C ASP A 141 -8.53 -10.46 2.84
N LYS A 142 -7.80 -9.47 2.31
CA LYS A 142 -6.64 -8.85 2.95
C LYS A 142 -7.01 -8.17 4.27
N SER A 143 -8.16 -7.50 4.35
CA SER A 143 -8.65 -6.91 5.61
C SER A 143 -8.90 -7.99 6.67
N ASN A 144 -9.56 -9.10 6.30
CA ASN A 144 -9.84 -10.21 7.21
C ASN A 144 -8.54 -10.87 7.70
N TYR A 145 -7.60 -11.12 6.78
CA TYR A 145 -6.29 -11.67 7.09
C TYR A 145 -5.53 -10.80 8.09
N LEU A 146 -5.45 -9.49 7.85
CA LEU A 146 -4.68 -8.56 8.70
C LEU A 146 -5.36 -8.21 10.02
N ASN A 147 -6.68 -8.37 10.13
CA ASN A 147 -7.40 -8.25 11.41
C ASN A 147 -7.13 -9.44 12.35
N GLY A 148 -6.77 -10.60 11.80
CA GLY A 148 -6.35 -11.78 12.56
C GLY A 148 -4.87 -11.77 12.97
N LYS A 149 -4.13 -10.69 12.69
CA LYS A 149 -2.68 -10.54 12.91
C LYS A 149 -2.37 -9.31 13.78
#